data_AF-A0A066XER7-F1
#
_entry.id   AF-A0A066XER7-F1
#
_cell.length_a   1.000
_cell.length_b   1.000
_cell.length_c   1.000
_cell.angle_alpha   90.00
_cell.angle_beta   90.00
_cell.angle_gamma   90.00
#
_symmetry.space_group_name_H-M   'P 1'
#
loop_
_entity.id
_entity.type
_entity.pdbx_description
1 polymer ?
#
loop_
_entity_poly.entity_id
_entity_poly.type
_entity_poly.pdbx_seq_one_letter_code
_entity_poly.pdbx_strand_id
1 'polypeptide(L)'
;MDAKGSSAAKGSSAPVLPPNVTIFSPAKPSAAEALLNGRIFTRLTANAQAEPSKLAAALKDASRHAVDDTFCLSHRNVILIFDAEKDGADVTDAHHEHFRLVCLALKDADISLDVAGCVFDSPTALQAGFQLDTLSSGSVLVVDIMGGDEDSDDEDDEAAAEKLLMSGDSGATMS
;
A
#
# COMPACT_ATOMS: atom_id res chain seq x y z
N MET A 1 31.57 46.85 1.03
CA MET A 1 30.18 47.05 0.57
C MET A 1 29.70 45.70 0.07
N ASP A 2 29.24 44.89 1.02
CA ASP A 2 28.77 43.53 0.83
C ASP A 2 27.32 43.54 0.38
N ALA A 3 27.01 42.90 -0.75
CA ALA A 3 25.64 42.60 -1.16
C ALA A 3 25.48 41.08 -1.24
N LYS A 4 25.03 40.51 -0.11
CA LYS A 4 24.65 39.12 0.08
C LYS A 4 23.32 38.88 -0.63
N GLY A 5 23.37 38.35 -1.85
CA GLY A 5 22.19 37.83 -2.54
C GLY A 5 21.77 36.50 -1.94
N SER A 6 20.81 36.53 -1.01
CA SER A 6 20.18 35.32 -0.46
C SER A 6 19.13 34.83 -1.47
N SER A 7 19.47 33.80 -2.24
CA SER A 7 18.51 33.10 -3.11
C SER A 7 17.67 32.17 -2.22
N ALA A 8 16.44 32.58 -1.93
CA ALA A 8 15.45 31.72 -1.29
C ALA A 8 15.08 30.57 -2.23
N ALA A 9 15.42 29.34 -1.85
CA ALA A 9 14.94 28.15 -2.52
C ALA A 9 13.42 28.06 -2.33
N LYS A 10 12.67 28.12 -3.43
CA LYS A 10 11.23 27.79 -3.45
C LYS A 10 11.09 26.31 -3.09
N GLY A 11 10.69 26.03 -1.84
CA GLY A 11 10.23 24.71 -1.46
C GLY A 11 9.01 24.34 -2.30
N SER A 12 9.13 23.29 -3.10
CA SER A 12 8.01 22.68 -3.80
C SER A 12 7.08 22.05 -2.77
N SER A 13 5.99 22.73 -2.41
CA SER A 13 4.93 22.21 -1.54
C SER A 13 4.04 21.24 -2.32
N ALA A 14 4.62 20.13 -2.78
CA ALA A 14 3.83 19.04 -3.33
C ALA A 14 2.89 18.54 -2.23
N PRO A 15 1.59 18.34 -2.51
CA PRO A 15 0.66 17.77 -1.54
C PRO A 15 1.19 16.43 -1.04
N VAL A 16 1.26 16.27 0.28
CA VAL A 16 1.61 14.98 0.90
C VAL A 16 0.36 14.13 0.92
N LEU A 17 0.38 12.99 0.22
CA LEU A 17 -0.71 12.02 0.25
C LEU A 17 -0.70 11.25 1.57
N PRO A 18 -1.86 10.76 2.05
CA PRO A 18 -1.90 9.82 3.16
C PRO A 18 -1.01 8.59 2.88
N PRO A 19 -0.44 7.96 3.91
CA PRO A 19 0.54 6.87 3.73
C PRO A 19 -0.02 5.65 3.00
N ASN A 20 -1.33 5.42 3.09
CA ASN A 20 -2.03 4.34 2.40
C ASN A 20 -2.49 4.70 0.98
N VAL A 21 -2.17 5.90 0.50
CA VAL A 21 -2.59 6.40 -0.81
C VAL A 21 -1.38 6.60 -1.72
N THR A 22 -1.50 6.17 -2.97
CA THR A 22 -0.51 6.43 -4.02
C THR A 22 -1.18 6.79 -5.34
N ILE A 23 -0.44 7.43 -6.22
CA ILE A 23 -0.88 7.71 -7.59
C ILE A 23 -0.08 6.82 -8.53
N PHE A 24 -0.77 5.87 -9.13
CA PHE A 24 -0.22 5.02 -10.18
C PHE A 24 -0.25 5.77 -11.52
N SER A 25 0.93 6.14 -12.01
CA SER A 25 1.11 6.83 -13.29
C SER A 25 2.03 6.01 -14.19
N PRO A 26 1.53 4.93 -14.81
CA PRO A 26 2.34 4.05 -15.63
C PRO A 26 2.82 4.75 -16.90
N ALA A 27 3.93 4.28 -17.45
CA ALA A 27 4.48 4.82 -18.70
C ALA A 27 3.56 4.51 -19.90
N LYS A 28 2.85 3.37 -19.85
CA LYS A 28 1.89 2.95 -20.87
C LYS A 28 0.47 3.22 -20.37
N PRO A 29 -0.34 4.04 -21.05
CA PRO A 29 -1.74 4.29 -20.65
C PRO A 29 -2.58 3.01 -20.51
N SER A 30 -2.31 2.00 -21.35
CA SER A 30 -2.97 0.69 -21.30
C SER A 30 -2.79 -0.04 -19.97
N ALA A 31 -1.75 0.29 -19.18
CA ALA A 31 -1.54 -0.29 -17.85
C ALA A 31 -2.52 0.28 -16.82
N ALA A 32 -2.84 1.58 -16.91
CA ALA A 32 -3.89 2.18 -16.08
C ALA A 32 -5.25 1.58 -16.42
N GLU A 33 -5.53 1.38 -17.71
CA GLU A 33 -6.74 0.71 -18.16
C GLU A 33 -6.81 -0.75 -17.70
N ALA A 34 -5.69 -1.49 -17.74
CA ALA A 34 -5.62 -2.86 -17.25
C ALA A 34 -5.85 -2.95 -15.74
N LEU A 35 -5.30 -2.02 -14.96
CA LEU A 35 -5.53 -1.95 -13.51
C LEU A 35 -7.02 -1.69 -13.19
N LEU A 36 -7.64 -0.74 -13.88
CA LEU A 36 -9.05 -0.37 -13.65
C LEU A 36 -10.03 -1.44 -14.12
N ASN A 37 -9.71 -2.14 -15.22
CA ASN A 37 -10.57 -3.17 -15.84
C ASN A 37 -10.11 -4.60 -15.54
N GLY A 38 -9.21 -4.79 -14.57
CA GLY A 38 -8.70 -6.09 -14.18
C GLY A 38 -9.85 -7.03 -13.78
N ARG A 39 -9.70 -8.31 -14.11
CA ARG A 39 -10.67 -9.37 -13.76
C ARG A 39 -10.16 -10.30 -12.68
N ILE A 40 -8.86 -10.29 -12.47
CA ILE A 40 -8.18 -11.10 -11.48
C ILE A 40 -7.08 -10.26 -10.85
N PHE A 41 -7.02 -10.29 -9.53
CA PHE A 41 -6.13 -9.49 -8.71
C PHE A 41 -5.49 -10.37 -7.65
N THR A 42 -4.17 -10.22 -7.47
CA THR A 42 -3.44 -10.88 -6.38
C THR A 42 -2.69 -9.83 -5.60
N ARG A 43 -2.99 -9.74 -4.29
CA ARG A 43 -2.22 -8.95 -3.32
C ARG A 43 -1.15 -9.83 -2.71
N LEU A 44 0.09 -9.38 -2.78
CA LEU A 44 1.19 -9.94 -2.01
C LEU A 44 1.68 -8.93 -1.00
N THR A 45 1.89 -9.38 0.23
CA THR A 45 2.46 -8.55 1.29
C THR A 45 3.87 -9.05 1.58
N ALA A 46 4.86 -8.20 1.38
CA ALA A 46 6.23 -8.46 1.82
C ALA A 46 6.30 -8.35 3.34
N ASN A 47 7.21 -9.12 3.95
CA ASN A 47 7.38 -9.10 5.39
C ASN A 47 7.69 -7.68 5.91
N ALA A 48 7.35 -7.40 7.17
CA ALA A 48 7.55 -6.08 7.78
C ALA A 48 9.02 -5.63 7.86
N GLN A 49 9.97 -6.56 7.75
CA GLN A 49 11.40 -6.28 7.77
C GLN A 49 11.95 -5.88 6.39
N ALA A 50 11.15 -6.01 5.33
CA ALA A 50 11.54 -5.63 3.99
C ALA A 50 11.42 -4.11 3.85
N GLU A 51 12.52 -3.47 3.47
CA GLU A 51 12.50 -2.05 3.13
C GLU A 51 11.68 -1.82 1.84
N PRO A 52 10.73 -0.86 1.81
CA PRO A 52 9.92 -0.58 0.61
C PRO A 52 10.78 -0.26 -0.62
N SER A 53 11.91 0.41 -0.41
CA SER A 53 12.87 0.75 -1.48
C SER A 53 13.54 -0.50 -2.07
N LYS A 54 13.84 -1.51 -1.25
CA LYS A 54 14.39 -2.80 -1.69
C LYS A 54 13.35 -3.58 -2.48
N LEU A 55 12.09 -3.57 -2.03
CA LEU A 55 10.99 -4.18 -2.77
C LEU A 55 10.80 -3.54 -4.15
N ALA A 56 10.69 -2.21 -4.21
CA ALA A 56 10.54 -1.49 -5.47
C ALA A 56 11.73 -1.70 -6.41
N ALA A 57 12.95 -1.79 -5.89
CA ALA A 57 14.15 -2.09 -6.68
C ALA A 57 14.13 -3.52 -7.24
N ALA A 58 13.72 -4.51 -6.43
CA ALA A 58 13.62 -5.91 -6.86
C ALA A 58 12.63 -6.08 -8.02
N LEU A 59 11.49 -5.40 -7.98
CA LEU A 59 10.48 -5.46 -9.04
C LEU A 59 10.90 -4.72 -10.31
N LYS A 60 11.78 -3.70 -10.21
CA LYS A 60 12.26 -2.92 -11.35
C LYS A 60 13.54 -3.47 -11.97
N ASP A 61 14.13 -4.51 -11.39
CA ASP A 61 15.37 -5.11 -11.90
C ASP A 61 15.08 -5.97 -13.15
N ALA A 62 15.07 -5.30 -14.30
CA ALA A 62 14.85 -5.89 -15.61
C ALA A 62 15.90 -6.95 -16.00
N SER A 63 17.02 -7.07 -15.26
CA SER A 63 18.02 -8.11 -15.50
C SER A 63 17.61 -9.48 -14.97
N ARG A 64 16.60 -9.54 -14.07
CA ARG A 64 16.17 -10.77 -13.39
C ARG A 64 14.90 -11.33 -13.99
N HIS A 65 13.83 -10.55 -13.92
CA HIS A 65 12.48 -10.97 -14.33
C HIS A 65 11.77 -9.83 -15.04
N ALA A 66 10.91 -10.17 -16.00
CA ALA A 66 10.15 -9.19 -16.77
C ALA A 66 8.93 -8.68 -15.97
N VAL A 67 9.18 -8.06 -14.81
CA VAL A 67 8.15 -7.38 -14.03
C VAL A 67 8.12 -5.91 -14.43
N ASP A 68 6.97 -5.42 -14.86
CA ASP A 68 6.76 -4.03 -15.22
C ASP A 68 5.40 -3.51 -14.77
N ASP A 69 5.14 -2.23 -15.03
CA ASP A 69 3.91 -1.55 -14.63
C ASP A 69 2.67 -2.05 -15.38
N THR A 70 2.78 -2.92 -16.39
CA THR A 70 1.62 -3.35 -17.18
C THR A 70 0.72 -4.35 -16.48
N PHE A 71 1.24 -5.03 -15.46
CA PHE A 71 0.51 -6.01 -14.66
C PHE A 71 0.83 -5.94 -13.16
N CYS A 72 1.75 -5.06 -12.76
CA CYS A 72 2.25 -5.00 -11.39
C CYS A 72 2.32 -3.56 -10.87
N LEU A 73 1.77 -3.35 -9.68
CA LEU A 73 1.88 -2.13 -8.89
C LEU A 73 2.51 -2.50 -7.55
N SER A 74 3.40 -1.65 -7.03
CA SER A 74 3.87 -1.76 -5.64
C SER A 74 3.66 -0.45 -4.89
N HIS A 75 3.24 -0.57 -3.63
CA HIS A 75 3.09 0.54 -2.70
C HIS A 75 3.45 0.07 -1.29
N ARG A 76 4.36 0.77 -0.63
CA ARG A 76 4.95 0.34 0.66
C ARG A 76 5.50 -1.09 0.55
N ASN A 77 5.03 -2.00 1.39
CA ASN A 77 5.41 -3.42 1.37
C ASN A 77 4.37 -4.30 0.67
N VAL A 78 3.45 -3.71 -0.09
CA VAL A 78 2.38 -4.43 -0.76
C VAL A 78 2.58 -4.37 -2.27
N ILE A 79 2.29 -5.48 -2.92
CA ILE A 79 2.32 -5.65 -4.37
C ILE A 79 0.91 -6.03 -4.80
N LEU A 80 0.41 -5.37 -5.83
CA LEU A 80 -0.82 -5.71 -6.51
C LEU A 80 -0.47 -6.21 -7.92
N ILE A 81 -0.82 -7.46 -8.19
CA ILE A 81 -0.77 -8.07 -9.50
C ILE A 81 -2.18 -8.01 -10.07
N PHE A 82 -2.32 -7.58 -11.31
CA PHE A 82 -3.61 -7.41 -11.96
C PHE A 82 -3.53 -7.83 -13.42
N ASP A 83 -4.55 -8.55 -13.87
CA ASP A 83 -4.69 -8.92 -15.26
C ASP A 83 -6.12 -8.69 -15.74
N ALA A 84 -6.21 -8.11 -16.93
CA ALA A 84 -7.45 -7.94 -17.68
C ALA A 84 -7.50 -8.95 -18.83
N GLU A 85 -8.71 -9.38 -19.20
CA GLU A 85 -8.88 -10.27 -20.34
C GLU A 85 -8.36 -9.59 -21.62
N LYS A 86 -7.49 -10.30 -22.34
CA LYS A 86 -7.13 -9.97 -23.72
C LYS A 86 -7.88 -10.96 -24.62
N ASP A 87 -8.44 -10.46 -25.72
CA ASP A 87 -9.30 -11.23 -26.63
C ASP A 87 -8.72 -12.63 -26.93
N GLY A 88 -9.41 -13.68 -26.45
CA GLY A 88 -9.12 -15.08 -26.76
C GLY A 88 -8.05 -15.76 -25.91
N ALA A 89 -7.53 -15.14 -24.84
CA ALA A 89 -6.55 -15.74 -23.93
C ALA A 89 -7.17 -16.09 -22.56
N ASP A 90 -6.72 -17.20 -21.96
CA ASP A 90 -7.04 -17.50 -20.56
C ASP A 90 -6.29 -16.52 -19.66
N VAL A 91 -7.04 -15.58 -19.09
CA VAL A 91 -6.51 -14.55 -18.17
C VAL A 91 -5.88 -15.17 -16.92
N THR A 92 -6.32 -16.37 -16.52
CA THR A 92 -5.83 -17.06 -15.33
C THR A 92 -4.39 -17.53 -15.50
N ASP A 93 -4.08 -18.16 -16.64
CA ASP A 93 -2.73 -18.65 -16.94
C ASP A 93 -1.73 -17.50 -17.02
N ALA A 94 -2.12 -16.39 -17.65
CA ALA A 94 -1.31 -15.18 -17.71
C ALA A 94 -1.06 -14.60 -16.31
N HIS A 95 -2.10 -14.50 -15.49
CA HIS A 95 -2.00 -14.00 -14.11
C HIS A 95 -1.12 -14.87 -13.23
N HIS A 96 -1.19 -16.20 -13.37
CA HIS A 96 -0.34 -17.12 -12.63
C HIS A 96 1.13 -17.05 -13.07
N GLU A 97 1.40 -16.80 -14.35
CA GLU A 97 2.77 -16.53 -14.80
C GLU A 97 3.29 -15.19 -14.26
N HIS A 98 2.48 -14.13 -14.27
CA HIS A 98 2.84 -12.86 -13.65
C HIS A 98 3.11 -13.00 -12.14
N PHE A 99 2.26 -13.74 -11.42
CA PHE A 99 2.48 -14.12 -10.03
C PHE A 99 3.81 -14.85 -9.82
N ARG A 100 4.13 -15.83 -10.69
CA ARG A 100 5.40 -16.55 -10.66
C ARG A 100 6.58 -15.61 -10.85
N LEU A 101 6.54 -14.70 -11.84
CA LEU A 101 7.61 -13.74 -12.12
C LEU A 101 7.86 -12.81 -10.92
N VAL A 102 6.79 -12.30 -10.30
CA VAL A 102 6.90 -11.48 -9.08
C VAL A 102 7.53 -12.29 -7.95
N CYS A 103 7.06 -13.52 -7.68
CA CYS A 103 7.62 -14.38 -6.64
C CYS A 103 9.12 -14.68 -6.86
N LEU A 104 9.54 -14.89 -8.11
CA LEU A 104 10.95 -15.10 -8.44
C LEU A 104 11.79 -13.84 -8.19
N ALA A 105 11.27 -12.66 -8.55
CA ALA A 105 11.95 -11.39 -8.28
C ALA A 105 12.15 -11.14 -6.78
N LEU A 106 11.14 -11.44 -5.95
CA LEU A 106 11.23 -11.34 -4.50
C LEU A 106 12.23 -12.34 -3.92
N LYS A 107 12.17 -13.59 -4.39
CA LYS A 107 13.08 -14.65 -3.95
C LYS A 107 14.54 -14.30 -4.23
N ASP A 108 14.85 -13.81 -5.43
CA ASP A 108 16.22 -13.45 -5.79
C ASP A 108 16.73 -12.23 -5.00
N ALA A 109 15.82 -11.40 -4.51
CA ALA A 109 16.12 -10.25 -3.65
C ALA A 109 16.15 -10.61 -2.15
N ASP A 110 15.93 -11.88 -1.79
CA ASP A 110 15.80 -12.33 -0.39
C ASP A 110 14.72 -11.53 0.36
N ILE A 111 13.53 -11.46 -0.25
CA ILE A 111 12.33 -10.84 0.32
C ILE A 111 11.31 -11.96 0.53
N SER A 112 10.88 -12.15 1.78
CA SER A 112 9.84 -13.12 2.12
C SER A 112 8.46 -12.47 2.13
N LEU A 113 7.43 -13.26 1.87
CA LEU A 113 6.04 -12.82 1.97
C LEU A 113 5.49 -13.06 3.38
N ASP A 114 4.67 -12.14 3.84
CA ASP A 114 3.72 -12.38 4.91
C ASP A 114 2.43 -12.94 4.32
N VAL A 115 2.20 -14.23 4.53
CA VAL A 115 1.07 -14.97 3.96
C VAL A 115 -0.26 -14.47 4.53
N ALA A 116 -0.29 -13.94 5.76
CA ALA A 116 -1.52 -13.45 6.38
C ALA A 116 -2.08 -12.22 5.64
N GLY A 117 -1.20 -11.39 5.08
CA GLY A 117 -1.58 -10.22 4.29
C GLY A 117 -1.76 -10.48 2.80
N CYS A 118 -1.68 -11.73 2.33
CA CYS A 118 -1.82 -12.07 0.91
C CYS A 118 -3.28 -12.41 0.56
N VAL A 119 -3.71 -12.01 -0.64
CA VAL A 119 -5.00 -12.37 -1.22
C VAL A 119 -4.76 -12.83 -2.65
N PHE A 120 -5.26 -14.01 -3.01
CA PHE A 120 -5.01 -14.63 -4.30
C PHE A 120 -6.26 -14.63 -5.17
N ASP A 121 -6.08 -14.37 -6.46
CA ASP A 121 -7.07 -14.58 -7.53
C ASP A 121 -8.43 -13.95 -7.22
N SER A 122 -8.39 -12.75 -6.66
CA SER A 122 -9.57 -11.99 -6.33
C SER A 122 -10.23 -11.42 -7.59
N PRO A 123 -11.56 -11.51 -7.76
CA PRO A 123 -12.25 -10.99 -8.94
C PRO A 123 -12.33 -9.46 -8.99
N THR A 124 -11.99 -8.76 -7.90
CA THR A 124 -12.06 -7.30 -7.83
C THR A 124 -10.91 -6.73 -7.02
N ALA A 125 -10.44 -5.54 -7.40
CA ALA A 125 -9.42 -4.83 -6.63
C ALA A 125 -9.84 -4.59 -5.17
N LEU A 126 -11.13 -4.33 -4.92
CA LEU A 126 -11.67 -4.11 -3.58
C LEU A 126 -11.51 -5.33 -2.68
N GLN A 127 -11.80 -6.53 -3.20
CA GLN A 127 -11.58 -7.77 -2.45
C GLN A 127 -10.09 -8.12 -2.30
N ALA A 128 -9.22 -7.61 -3.18
CA ALA A 128 -7.77 -7.62 -2.99
C ALA A 128 -7.27 -6.51 -2.02
N GLY A 129 -8.17 -5.71 -1.44
CA GLY A 129 -7.84 -4.68 -0.46
C GLY A 129 -7.40 -3.34 -1.05
N PHE A 130 -7.85 -3.02 -2.25
CA PHE A 130 -7.55 -1.75 -2.92
C PHE A 130 -8.82 -1.08 -3.43
N GLN A 131 -8.94 0.21 -3.15
CA GLN A 131 -9.88 1.09 -3.84
C GLN A 131 -9.14 1.85 -4.94
N LEU A 132 -9.69 1.83 -6.14
CA LEU A 132 -9.13 2.45 -7.33
C LEU A 132 -10.05 3.57 -7.81
N ASP A 133 -9.48 4.70 -8.21
CA ASP A 133 -10.23 5.78 -8.84
C ASP A 133 -9.41 6.40 -9.98
N THR A 134 -10.08 6.82 -11.05
CA THR A 134 -9.42 7.42 -12.21
C THR A 134 -9.26 8.91 -11.99
N LEU A 135 -8.05 9.42 -12.16
CA LEU A 135 -7.78 10.85 -12.14
C LEU A 135 -7.97 11.44 -13.55
N SER A 136 -8.31 12.73 -13.60
CA SER A 136 -8.45 13.46 -14.87
C SER A 136 -7.18 13.46 -15.76
N SER A 137 -6.02 13.15 -15.18
CA SER A 137 -4.74 12.99 -15.88
C SER A 137 -4.58 11.65 -16.60
N GLY A 138 -5.49 10.68 -16.40
CA GLY A 138 -5.33 9.30 -16.85
C GLY A 138 -4.53 8.41 -15.89
N SER A 139 -4.01 8.97 -14.81
CA SER A 139 -3.42 8.21 -13.69
C SER A 139 -4.52 7.59 -12.83
N VAL A 140 -4.15 6.61 -12.00
CA VAL A 140 -5.08 5.95 -11.07
C VAL A 140 -4.70 6.32 -9.63
N LEU A 141 -5.65 6.84 -8.86
CA LEU A 141 -5.55 6.94 -7.41
C LEU A 141 -5.75 5.55 -6.83
N VAL A 142 -4.79 5.08 -6.05
CA VAL A 142 -4.82 3.76 -5.41
C VAL A 142 -4.80 3.95 -3.90
N VAL A 143 -5.81 3.41 -3.23
CA VAL A 143 -5.94 3.43 -1.78
C VAL A 143 -5.85 1.99 -1.29
N ASP A 144 -4.82 1.70 -0.49
CA ASP A 144 -4.70 0.43 0.24
C ASP A 144 -5.60 0.51 1.48
N ILE A 145 -6.64 -0.32 1.51
CA ILE A 145 -7.64 -0.33 2.60
C ILE A 145 -7.38 -1.42 3.64
N MET A 146 -6.41 -2.31 3.40
CA MET A 146 -5.98 -3.29 4.40
C MET A 146 -4.69 -2.87 5.13
N GLY A 147 -3.93 -1.93 4.58
CA GLY A 147 -2.67 -1.47 5.18
C GLY A 147 -2.84 -0.39 6.25
N GLY A 148 -3.82 -0.53 7.14
CA GLY A 148 -4.15 0.46 8.17
C GLY A 148 -4.81 -0.18 9.39
N ASP A 149 -4.02 -0.87 10.20
CA ASP A 149 -4.32 -1.18 11.61
C ASP A 149 -2.98 -1.26 12.36
N GLU A 150 -2.29 -0.12 12.47
CA GLU A 150 -1.23 0.05 13.47
C GLU A 150 -1.55 1.38 14.19
N ASP A 151 -2.08 1.22 15.40
CA ASP A 151 -2.21 2.20 16.49
C ASP A 151 -3.28 3.29 16.39
N SER A 152 -4.50 2.92 16.76
CA SER A 152 -5.33 3.78 17.61
C SER A 152 -5.92 2.94 18.74
N ASP A 153 -5.04 2.48 19.64
CA ASP A 153 -5.42 2.18 21.01
C ASP A 153 -5.82 3.51 21.68
N ASP A 154 -7.05 3.94 21.44
CA ASP A 154 -7.71 4.87 22.37
C ASP A 154 -7.96 4.06 23.66
N GLU A 155 -6.96 4.03 24.54
CA GLU A 155 -7.11 3.54 25.90
C GLU A 155 -8.19 4.40 26.59
N ASP A 156 -9.41 3.84 26.70
CA ASP A 156 -10.51 4.42 27.47
C ASP A 156 -10.04 4.76 28.89
N ASP A 157 -10.05 6.06 29.21
CA ASP A 157 -9.69 6.72 30.48
C ASP A 157 -10.62 6.34 31.68
N GLU A 158 -11.12 5.10 31.74
CA GLU A 158 -12.00 4.59 32.83
C GLU A 158 -11.23 4.37 34.16
N ALA A 159 -9.90 4.40 34.16
CA ALA A 159 -9.09 4.26 35.37
C ALA A 159 -9.13 5.51 36.28
N ALA A 160 -9.56 6.68 35.76
CA ALA A 160 -9.64 7.90 36.55
C ALA A 160 -10.91 7.98 37.44
N ALA A 161 -11.98 7.26 37.08
CA ALA A 161 -13.25 7.30 37.81
C ALA A 161 -13.24 6.41 39.08
N GLU A 162 -12.59 5.24 39.03
CA GLU A 162 -12.51 4.30 40.15
C GLU A 162 -11.72 4.86 41.35
N LYS A 163 -10.73 5.75 41.12
CA LYS A 163 -9.92 6.34 42.20
C LYS A 163 -10.65 7.41 43.02
N LEU A 164 -11.71 8.00 42.47
CA LEU A 164 -12.54 9.01 43.14
C LEU A 164 -13.61 8.38 44.05
N LEU A 165 -14.00 7.13 43.81
CA LEU A 165 -14.98 6.39 44.61
C LEU A 165 -14.39 5.78 45.89
N MET A 166 -13.07 5.55 45.94
CA MET A 166 -12.40 4.90 47.08
C MET A 166 -11.91 5.87 48.18
N SER A 167 -12.06 7.18 47.99
CA SER A 167 -11.63 8.21 48.97
C SER A 167 -12.78 8.79 49.80
N GLY A 168 -13.91 8.08 49.92
CA GLY A 168 -15.01 8.40 50.82
C GLY A 168 -14.61 8.34 52.30
N ASP A 169 -14.04 9.44 52.77
CA ASP A 169 -13.67 9.72 54.16
C ASP A 169 -14.87 9.57 55.11
N SER A 170 -14.71 8.70 56.10
CA SER A 170 -15.68 8.46 57.18
C SER A 170 -15.54 9.54 58.25
N GLY A 171 -16.24 10.66 58.05
CA GLY A 171 -16.32 11.75 59.03
C GLY A 171 -17.40 11.53 60.08
N ALA A 172 -16.99 11.16 61.30
CA ALA A 172 -17.82 11.03 62.49
C ALA A 172 -18.53 12.35 62.86
N THR A 173 -19.84 12.29 63.11
CA THR A 173 -20.59 13.39 63.76
C THR A 173 -20.49 13.24 65.27
N MET A 174 -19.69 14.09 65.91
CA MET A 174 -19.83 14.45 67.31
C MET A 174 -20.37 15.88 67.40
N SER A 175 -21.57 16.04 67.93
CA SER A 175 -21.98 17.06 68.91
C SER A 175 -23.45 16.87 69.28
#